data_AF-A0A2W1AV78-F1
#
_entry.id   AF-A0A2W1AV78-F1
#
_cell.length_a   1.000
_cell.length_b   1.000
_cell.length_c   1.000
_cell.angle_alpha   90.00
_cell.angle_beta   90.00
_cell.angle_gamma   90.00
#
_symmetry.space_group_name_H-M   'P 1'
#
loop_
_entity.id
_entity.type
_entity.pdbx_description
1 polymer ?
#
loop_
_entity_poly.entity_id
_entity_poly.type
_entity_poly.pdbx_seq_one_letter_code
_entity_poly.pdbx_strand_id
1 'polypeptide(L)'
;MVEKKQIPIQLDTKTKAALDKHMKISGSETYQDAIVNLLGIKAAKPKSNKTREIYKEQIGPAPVIMDAAILRCWEYEARYYETTKDKTRTEIITTVRERMKRPYPNGTTWMSIYPVWFEENLESYVDDQLKSLKLKGFIDNSKKGVWTMISNIIKEDEWDLLRLVSERIQPHRQLNISDLLRREE
;
A
#
# COMPACT_ATOMS: atom_id res chain seq x y z
N MET A 1 33.60 -20.28 -4.17
CA MET A 1 32.55 -20.86 -5.03
C MET A 1 32.15 -22.20 -4.43
N VAL A 2 30.88 -22.41 -4.08
CA VAL A 2 30.41 -23.70 -3.56
C VAL A 2 29.78 -24.46 -4.73
N GLU A 3 30.38 -25.57 -5.14
CA GLU A 3 29.81 -26.46 -6.13
C GLU A 3 28.51 -27.07 -5.60
N LYS A 4 27.41 -26.89 -6.33
CA LYS A 4 26.14 -27.54 -6.00
C LYS A 4 26.28 -29.04 -6.27
N LYS A 5 26.21 -29.86 -5.21
CA LYS A 5 26.10 -31.32 -5.34
C LYS A 5 24.83 -31.68 -6.12
N GLN A 6 24.97 -32.20 -7.34
CA GLN A 6 23.89 -32.90 -8.02
C GLN A 6 23.64 -34.22 -7.28
N ILE A 7 22.41 -34.42 -6.81
CA ILE A 7 21.98 -35.68 -6.22
C ILE A 7 21.27 -36.45 -7.32
N PRO A 8 21.82 -37.59 -7.81
CA PRO A 8 21.15 -38.40 -8.81
C PRO A 8 19.90 -39.05 -8.20
N ILE A 9 18.73 -38.63 -8.64
CA ILE A 9 17.46 -39.26 -8.28
C ILE A 9 17.22 -40.38 -9.28
N GLN A 10 17.18 -41.63 -8.81
CA GLN A 10 16.75 -42.75 -9.64
C GLN A 10 15.22 -42.80 -9.67
N LEU A 11 14.66 -42.70 -10.87
CA LEU A 11 13.22 -42.87 -11.12
C LEU A 11 12.97 -44.29 -11.62
N ASP A 12 11.88 -44.91 -11.18
CA ASP A 12 11.45 -46.18 -11.73
C ASP A 12 11.00 -46.03 -13.20
N THR A 13 11.00 -47.13 -13.94
CA THR A 13 10.76 -47.17 -15.38
C THR A 13 9.39 -46.60 -15.77
N LYS A 14 8.37 -46.81 -14.92
CA LYS A 14 7.01 -46.36 -15.20
C LYS A 14 6.88 -44.86 -15.00
N THR A 15 7.45 -44.33 -13.91
CA THR A 15 7.49 -42.88 -13.64
C THR A 15 8.30 -42.14 -14.71
N LYS A 16 9.42 -42.71 -15.15
CA LYS A 16 10.22 -42.14 -16.23
C LYS A 16 9.44 -42.06 -17.55
N ALA A 17 8.78 -43.15 -17.95
CA ALA A 17 8.00 -43.20 -19.19
C ALA A 17 6.80 -42.22 -19.18
N ALA A 18 6.15 -42.04 -18.02
CA ALA A 18 5.09 -41.06 -17.87
C ALA A 18 5.62 -39.62 -18.03
N LEU A 19 6.80 -39.34 -17.48
CA LEU A 19 7.43 -38.02 -17.56
C LEU A 19 7.93 -37.71 -18.98
N ASP A 20 8.49 -38.69 -19.68
CA ASP A 20 8.87 -38.59 -21.10
C ASP A 20 7.67 -38.24 -21.98
N LYS A 21 6.53 -38.90 -21.75
CA LYS A 21 5.30 -38.62 -22.49
C LYS A 21 4.79 -37.21 -22.21
N HIS A 22 4.80 -36.79 -20.95
CA HIS A 22 4.38 -35.44 -20.57
C HIS A 22 5.29 -34.37 -21.18
N MET A 23 6.61 -34.55 -21.12
CA MET A 23 7.61 -33.64 -21.68
C MET A 23 7.39 -33.38 -23.18
N LYS A 24 7.05 -34.44 -23.95
CA LYS A 24 6.68 -34.31 -25.37
C LYS A 24 5.37 -33.54 -25.59
N ILE A 25 4.36 -33.78 -24.75
CA ILE A 25 3.04 -33.13 -24.87
C ILE A 25 3.13 -31.64 -24.49
N SER A 26 3.91 -31.31 -23.46
CA SER A 26 4.08 -29.92 -22.99
C SER A 26 5.11 -29.12 -23.79
N GLY A 27 5.84 -29.76 -24.72
CA GLY A 27 6.93 -29.12 -25.48
C GLY A 27 8.13 -28.72 -24.62
N SER A 28 8.32 -29.38 -23.47
CA SER A 28 9.40 -29.05 -22.52
C SER A 28 10.73 -29.67 -22.96
N GLU A 29 11.83 -28.92 -22.84
CA GLU A 29 13.17 -29.40 -23.25
C GLU A 29 13.85 -30.28 -22.19
N THR A 30 13.50 -30.10 -20.91
CA THR A 30 14.05 -30.89 -19.80
C THR A 30 12.94 -31.48 -18.92
N TYR A 31 13.26 -32.56 -18.20
CA TYR A 31 12.36 -33.14 -17.20
C TYR A 31 11.99 -32.16 -16.10
N GLN A 32 12.91 -31.27 -15.72
CA GLN A 32 12.63 -30.25 -14.72
C GLN A 32 11.55 -29.28 -15.20
N ASP A 33 11.63 -28.83 -16.45
CA ASP A 33 10.61 -27.97 -17.05
C ASP A 33 9.27 -28.70 -17.22
N ALA A 34 9.31 -29.99 -17.57
CA ALA A 34 8.12 -30.82 -17.66
C ALA A 34 7.41 -30.97 -16.30
N ILE A 35 8.16 -31.18 -15.21
CA ILE A 35 7.63 -31.26 -13.84
C ILE A 35 7.06 -29.90 -13.40
N VAL A 36 7.79 -28.82 -13.64
CA VAL A 36 7.35 -27.45 -13.35
C VAL A 36 6.01 -27.14 -14.05
N ASN A 37 5.91 -27.48 -15.33
CA ASN A 37 4.68 -27.31 -16.10
C ASN A 37 3.53 -28.19 -15.58
N LEU A 38 3.81 -29.46 -15.25
CA LEU A 38 2.82 -30.38 -14.67
C LEU A 38 2.27 -29.85 -13.34
N LEU A 39 3.14 -29.32 -12.49
CA LEU A 39 2.79 -28.81 -11.16
C LEU A 39 2.26 -27.36 -11.20
N GLY A 40 2.25 -26.70 -12.37
CA GLY A 40 1.82 -25.31 -12.51
C GLY A 40 2.69 -24.30 -11.75
N ILE A 41 3.89 -24.71 -11.34
CA ILE A 41 4.81 -23.86 -10.58
C ILE A 41 5.52 -22.99 -11.60
N LYS A 42 5.37 -21.66 -11.58
CA LYS A 42 6.23 -20.79 -12.40
C LYS A 42 7.69 -21.04 -11.98
N ALA A 43 8.52 -21.60 -12.86
CA ALA A 43 9.94 -21.80 -12.59
C ALA A 43 10.63 -20.44 -12.36
N ALA A 44 10.68 -20.00 -11.10
CA ALA A 44 11.58 -18.95 -10.69
C ALA A 44 12.99 -19.55 -10.70
N LYS A 45 13.84 -19.12 -11.64
CA LYS A 45 15.29 -19.36 -11.57
C LYS A 45 15.77 -19.04 -10.15
N PRO A 46 16.58 -19.90 -9.51
CA PRO A 46 16.97 -19.70 -8.12
C PRO A 46 18.08 -18.66 -8.07
N LYS A 47 17.70 -17.38 -8.04
CA LYS A 47 18.57 -16.37 -7.41
C LYS A 47 18.42 -16.57 -5.92
N SER A 48 19.52 -16.93 -5.27
CA SER A 48 19.64 -17.02 -3.82
C SER A 48 19.05 -15.78 -3.18
N ASN A 49 17.83 -15.89 -2.67
CA ASN A 49 17.28 -14.88 -1.81
C ASN A 49 17.18 -15.54 -0.45
N LYS A 50 18.06 -15.07 0.43
CA LYS A 50 17.77 -14.97 1.87
C LYS A 50 16.27 -14.77 2.03
N THR A 51 15.66 -15.55 2.92
CA THR A 51 14.29 -15.41 3.41
C THR A 51 13.84 -13.95 3.25
N ARG A 52 13.12 -13.66 2.17
CA ARG A 52 12.69 -12.28 1.87
C ARG A 52 11.71 -11.93 2.97
N GLU A 53 12.09 -10.95 3.77
CA GLU A 53 11.27 -10.20 4.72
C GLU A 53 9.80 -10.28 4.31
N ILE A 54 9.02 -10.99 5.12
CA ILE A 54 7.58 -11.21 4.89
C ILE A 54 6.81 -9.88 4.93
N TYR A 55 7.47 -8.80 5.38
CA TYR A 55 6.99 -7.44 5.31
C TYR A 55 8.11 -6.58 4.75
N LYS A 56 8.00 -6.13 3.49
CA LYS A 56 8.83 -5.00 3.03
C LYS A 56 8.57 -3.86 4.02
N GLU A 57 9.62 -3.30 4.62
CA GLU A 57 9.47 -2.11 5.45
C GLU A 57 8.67 -1.06 4.69
N GLN A 58 7.56 -0.61 5.27
CA GLN A 58 6.80 0.50 4.72
C GLN A 58 7.71 1.73 4.75
N ILE A 59 8.03 2.26 3.58
CA ILE A 59 8.93 3.41 3.43
C ILE A 59 8.27 4.71 3.94
N GLY A 60 6.94 4.71 4.10
CA GLY A 60 6.15 5.82 4.63
C GLY A 60 4.82 5.36 5.21
N PRO A 61 3.97 6.31 5.66
CA PRO A 61 2.65 6.01 6.19
C PRO A 61 1.81 5.19 5.21
N ALA A 62 0.89 4.38 5.75
CA ALA A 62 -0.04 3.62 4.92
C ALA A 62 -0.86 4.57 4.02
N PRO A 63 -1.13 4.22 2.74
CA PRO A 63 -1.85 5.09 1.82
C PRO A 63 -3.21 5.59 2.35
N VAL A 64 -3.94 4.73 3.05
CA VAL A 64 -5.24 5.08 3.66
C VAL A 64 -5.15 6.23 4.66
N ILE A 65 -4.03 6.35 5.39
CA ILE A 65 -3.80 7.44 6.36
C ILE A 65 -3.56 8.75 5.62
N MET A 66 -2.79 8.71 4.53
CA MET A 66 -2.52 9.87 3.69
C MET A 66 -3.77 10.33 2.95
N ASP A 67 -4.50 9.41 2.33
CA ASP A 67 -5.76 9.70 1.63
C ASP A 67 -6.78 10.33 2.58
N ALA A 68 -6.92 9.79 3.80
CA ALA A 68 -7.80 10.36 4.81
C ALA A 68 -7.35 11.77 5.22
N ALA A 69 -6.05 12.00 5.40
CA ALA A 69 -5.54 13.33 5.74
C ALA A 69 -5.77 14.37 4.62
N ILE A 70 -5.64 13.97 3.35
CA ILE A 70 -5.89 14.81 2.18
C ILE A 70 -7.39 15.13 2.06
N LEU A 71 -8.27 14.12 2.12
CA LEU A 71 -9.72 14.33 1.99
C LEU A 71 -10.27 15.21 3.13
N ARG A 72 -9.72 15.06 4.34
CA ARG A 72 -10.05 15.90 5.50
C ARG A 72 -9.56 17.35 5.39
N CYS A 73 -8.92 17.77 4.29
CA CYS A 73 -8.67 19.19 4.02
C CYS A 73 -9.96 19.99 3.79
N TRP A 74 -11.06 19.32 3.42
CA TRP A 74 -12.37 19.91 3.17
C TRP A 74 -13.43 19.56 4.23
N GLU A 75 -13.07 18.83 5.29
CA GLU A 75 -14.02 18.33 6.31
C GLU A 75 -14.82 19.45 6.96
N TYR A 76 -14.17 20.57 7.30
CA TYR A 76 -14.84 21.72 7.90
C TYR A 76 -15.88 22.30 6.94
N GLU A 77 -15.48 22.51 5.69
CA GLU A 77 -16.37 23.10 4.70
C GLU A 77 -17.53 22.18 4.34
N ALA A 78 -17.27 20.89 4.16
CA ALA A 78 -18.28 19.89 3.85
C ALA A 78 -19.32 19.71 4.97
N ARG A 79 -18.96 20.02 6.22
CA ARG A 79 -19.87 19.87 7.37
C ARG A 79 -20.71 21.11 7.65
N TYR A 80 -20.13 22.28 7.49
CA TYR A 80 -20.77 23.54 7.91
C TYR A 80 -21.30 24.39 6.77
N TYR A 81 -20.93 24.08 5.52
CA TYR A 81 -21.38 24.82 4.34
C TYR A 81 -21.89 23.87 3.25
N GLU A 82 -22.82 24.37 2.42
CA GLU A 82 -23.36 23.63 1.27
C GLU A 82 -22.34 23.50 0.12
N THR A 83 -21.27 24.30 0.15
CA THR A 83 -20.24 24.32 -0.89
C THR A 83 -18.85 24.13 -0.29
N THR A 84 -18.09 23.23 -0.89
CA THR A 84 -16.69 22.99 -0.53
C THR A 84 -15.81 24.09 -1.12
N LYS A 85 -14.90 24.63 -0.31
CA LYS A 85 -13.99 25.68 -0.75
C LYS A 85 -12.82 25.11 -1.55
N ASP A 86 -12.44 25.83 -2.60
CA ASP A 86 -11.21 25.58 -3.37
C ASP A 86 -9.97 25.60 -2.45
N LYS A 87 -9.04 24.66 -2.66
CA LYS A 87 -7.74 24.59 -1.97
C LYS A 87 -6.61 24.58 -2.99
N THR A 88 -5.58 25.35 -2.73
CA THR A 88 -4.32 25.28 -3.47
C THR A 88 -3.50 24.07 -3.04
N ARG A 89 -2.58 23.64 -3.91
CA ARG A 89 -1.60 22.59 -3.58
C ARG A 89 -0.87 22.88 -2.26
N THR A 90 -0.42 24.11 -2.05
CA THR A 90 0.32 24.53 -0.86
C THR A 90 -0.52 24.43 0.41
N GLU A 91 -1.78 24.85 0.36
CA GLU A 91 -2.70 24.71 1.49
C GLU A 91 -2.91 23.24 1.86
N ILE A 92 -3.14 22.37 0.86
CA ILE A 92 -3.32 20.92 1.09
C ILE A 92 -2.08 20.33 1.77
N ILE A 93 -0.89 20.56 1.23
CA ILE A 93 0.37 20.05 1.80
C ILE A 93 0.57 20.56 3.22
N THR A 94 0.26 21.84 3.47
CA THR A 94 0.40 22.45 4.80
C THR A 94 -0.55 21.80 5.79
N THR A 95 -1.84 21.67 5.45
CA THR A 95 -2.84 21.02 6.30
C THR A 95 -2.52 19.56 6.57
N VAL A 96 -2.08 18.80 5.54
CA VAL A 96 -1.65 17.41 5.72
C VAL A 96 -0.45 17.34 6.67
N ARG A 97 0.56 18.20 6.47
CA ARG A 97 1.75 18.25 7.33
C ARG A 97 1.38 18.57 8.77
N GLU A 98 0.55 19.58 9.01
CA GLU A 98 0.07 19.94 10.36
C GLU A 98 -0.67 18.78 11.03
N ARG A 99 -1.55 18.10 10.27
CA ARG A 99 -2.29 16.94 10.78
C ARG A 99 -1.36 15.79 11.15
N MET A 100 -0.32 15.54 10.36
CA MET A 100 0.67 14.49 10.63
C MET A 100 1.65 14.82 11.77
N LYS A 101 1.73 16.10 12.18
CA LYS A 101 2.47 16.57 13.37
C LYS A 101 1.64 16.53 14.66
N ARG A 102 0.33 16.29 14.57
CA ARG A 102 -0.54 16.31 15.75
C ARG A 102 -0.19 15.13 16.66
N PRO A 103 0.13 15.36 17.95
CA PRO A 103 0.43 14.27 18.87
C PRO A 103 -0.83 13.49 19.21
N TYR A 104 -0.70 12.16 19.23
CA TYR A 104 -1.68 11.25 19.80
C TYR A 104 -1.52 11.20 21.32
N PRO A 105 -2.45 10.58 22.09
CA PRO A 105 -2.35 10.52 23.55
C PRO A 105 -1.04 9.94 24.09
N ASN A 106 -0.36 9.09 23.31
CA ASN A 106 0.96 8.54 23.63
C ASN A 106 2.14 9.46 23.25
N GLY A 107 1.88 10.70 22.83
CA GLY A 107 2.88 11.68 22.39
C GLY A 107 3.50 11.42 21.01
N THR A 108 3.15 10.31 20.35
CA THR A 108 3.72 9.95 19.04
C THR A 108 2.98 10.65 17.91
N THR A 109 3.66 10.90 16.80
CA THR A 109 3.10 11.49 15.57
C THR A 109 3.44 10.64 14.35
N TRP A 110 2.72 10.77 13.25
CA TRP A 110 3.11 10.12 11.99
C TRP A 110 4.46 10.66 11.49
N MET A 111 4.70 11.97 11.66
CA MET A 111 5.98 12.58 11.28
C MET A 111 7.17 12.09 12.10
N SER A 112 7.00 11.76 13.38
CA SER A 112 8.09 11.24 14.22
C SER A 112 8.46 9.80 13.86
N ILE A 113 7.52 9.02 13.30
CA ILE A 113 7.79 7.64 12.87
C ILE A 113 8.50 7.59 11.52
N TYR A 114 8.14 8.50 10.61
CA TYR A 114 8.65 8.56 9.24
C TYR A 114 9.29 9.91 8.88
N PRO A 115 10.26 10.42 9.65
CA PRO A 115 10.76 11.79 9.50
C PRO A 115 11.34 12.04 8.09
N VAL A 116 12.21 11.15 7.62
CA VAL A 116 12.85 11.24 6.29
C VAL A 116 11.81 11.19 5.17
N TRP A 117 10.81 10.32 5.29
CA TRP A 117 9.76 10.20 4.27
C TRP A 117 8.97 11.51 4.13
N PHE A 118 8.59 12.14 5.24
CA PHE A 118 7.84 13.39 5.21
C PHE A 118 8.66 14.59 4.71
N GLU A 119 9.98 14.55 4.89
CA GLU A 119 10.88 15.55 4.36
C GLU A 119 11.07 15.42 2.84
N GLU A 120 11.32 14.21 2.36
CA GLU A 120 11.72 13.97 0.97
C GLU A 120 10.54 13.68 0.02
N ASN A 121 9.45 13.08 0.53
CA ASN A 121 8.43 12.45 -0.33
C ASN A 121 7.01 13.01 -0.16
N LEU A 122 6.72 13.77 0.89
CA LEU A 122 5.35 14.23 1.18
C LEU A 122 4.72 14.94 -0.02
N GLU A 123 5.47 15.87 -0.61
CA GLU A 123 4.96 16.73 -1.67
C GLU A 123 4.62 15.96 -2.95
N SER A 124 5.56 15.15 -3.45
CA SER A 124 5.36 14.31 -4.63
C SER A 124 4.27 13.27 -4.39
N TYR A 125 4.21 12.70 -3.19
CA TYR A 125 3.15 11.76 -2.81
C TYR A 125 1.77 12.40 -2.83
N VAL A 126 1.62 13.61 -2.27
CA VAL A 126 0.36 14.35 -2.31
C VAL A 126 -0.03 14.66 -3.75
N ASP A 127 0.91 15.06 -4.61
CA ASP A 127 0.63 15.32 -6.03
C ASP A 127 0.08 14.09 -6.76
N ASP A 128 0.66 12.91 -6.50
CA ASP A 128 0.19 11.66 -7.10
C ASP A 128 -1.16 11.22 -6.54
N GLN A 129 -1.40 11.43 -5.24
CA GLN A 129 -2.71 11.13 -4.66
C GLN A 129 -3.80 12.08 -5.13
N LEU A 130 -3.50 13.36 -5.36
CA LEU A 130 -4.50 14.29 -5.92
C LEU A 130 -4.96 13.84 -7.32
N LYS A 131 -4.03 13.34 -8.16
CA LYS A 131 -4.39 12.73 -9.46
C LYS A 131 -5.25 11.48 -9.27
N SER A 132 -4.88 10.61 -8.33
CA SER A 132 -5.60 9.37 -8.00
C SER A 132 -7.03 9.66 -7.50
N LEU A 133 -7.18 10.59 -6.56
CA LEU A 133 -8.48 10.99 -6.00
C LEU A 133 -9.36 11.68 -7.05
N LYS A 134 -8.77 12.45 -7.98
CA LYS A 134 -9.50 12.98 -9.13
C LYS A 134 -10.01 11.88 -10.05
N LEU A 135 -9.18 10.90 -10.38
CA LEU A 135 -9.59 9.77 -11.22
C LEU A 135 -10.71 8.93 -10.57
N LYS A 136 -10.71 8.84 -9.25
CA LYS A 136 -11.78 8.19 -8.47
C LYS A 136 -13.02 9.07 -8.28
N GLY A 137 -12.98 10.31 -8.74
CA GLY A 137 -14.11 11.23 -8.70
C GLY A 137 -14.34 11.92 -7.36
N PHE A 138 -13.42 11.88 -6.39
CA PHE A 138 -13.61 12.57 -5.10
C PHE A 138 -13.38 14.08 -5.18
N ILE A 139 -12.46 14.49 -6.04
CA ILE A 139 -12.03 15.88 -6.21
C ILE A 139 -11.93 16.20 -7.69
N ASP A 140 -11.94 17.49 -8.02
CA ASP A 140 -11.66 17.99 -9.36
C ASP A 140 -10.58 19.09 -9.31
N ASN A 141 -9.98 19.37 -10.47
CA ASN A 141 -9.06 20.49 -10.68
C ASN A 141 -9.38 21.25 -11.97
N SER A 142 -10.64 21.70 -12.10
CA SER A 142 -11.10 22.50 -13.24
C SER A 142 -10.23 23.72 -13.52
N LYS A 143 -9.58 24.27 -12.48
CA LYS A 143 -8.57 25.32 -12.57
C LYS A 143 -7.18 24.76 -12.23
N LYS A 144 -6.18 25.13 -13.03
CA LYS A 144 -4.80 24.69 -12.82
C LYS A 144 -4.30 25.07 -11.42
N GLY A 145 -3.84 24.08 -10.66
CA GLY A 145 -3.26 24.28 -9.32
C GLY A 145 -4.28 24.48 -8.19
N VAL A 146 -5.58 24.43 -8.50
CA VAL A 146 -6.67 24.53 -7.55
C VAL A 146 -7.45 23.23 -7.54
N TRP A 147 -7.70 22.71 -6.35
CA TRP A 147 -8.43 21.48 -6.13
C TRP A 147 -9.71 21.77 -5.38
N THR A 148 -10.80 21.16 -5.84
CA THR A 148 -12.12 21.33 -5.25
C THR A 148 -12.66 19.95 -4.96
N MET A 149 -13.14 19.72 -3.74
CA MET A 149 -13.88 18.50 -3.45
C MET A 149 -15.21 18.53 -4.21
N ILE A 150 -15.62 17.39 -4.77
CA ILE A 150 -16.93 17.34 -5.40
C ILE A 150 -17.97 17.15 -4.29
N SER A 151 -18.87 18.14 -4.14
CA SER A 151 -19.85 18.19 -3.05
C SER A 151 -20.73 16.95 -3.02
N ASN A 152 -21.15 16.54 -1.83
CA ASN A 152 -22.05 15.41 -1.56
C ASN A 152 -21.54 14.01 -1.98
N ILE A 153 -20.27 13.86 -2.35
CA ILE A 153 -19.70 12.53 -2.65
C ILE A 153 -19.42 11.74 -1.38
N ILE A 154 -18.92 12.40 -0.34
CA ILE A 154 -18.65 11.76 0.96
C ILE A 154 -19.84 12.05 1.87
N LYS A 155 -20.52 10.98 2.29
CA LYS A 155 -21.64 11.03 3.23
C LYS A 155 -21.16 11.30 4.65
N GLU A 156 -22.08 11.70 5.53
CA GLU A 156 -21.75 12.03 6.93
C GLU A 156 -21.11 10.85 7.69
N ASP A 157 -21.59 9.63 7.48
CA ASP A 157 -21.02 8.40 8.06
C ASP A 157 -19.62 8.08 7.50
N GLU A 158 -19.38 8.39 6.24
CA GLU A 158 -18.06 8.25 5.61
C GLU A 158 -17.06 9.29 6.11
N TRP A 159 -17.51 10.51 6.45
CA TRP A 159 -16.68 11.50 7.14
C TRP A 159 -16.26 11.02 8.52
N ASP A 160 -17.16 10.39 9.26
CA ASP A 160 -16.83 9.76 10.54
C ASP A 160 -15.80 8.63 10.37
N LEU A 161 -15.89 7.83 9.31
CA LEU A 161 -14.86 6.84 8.98
C LEU A 161 -13.49 7.50 8.73
N LEU A 162 -13.42 8.57 7.94
CA LEU A 162 -12.16 9.30 7.69
C LEU A 162 -11.56 9.84 9.00
N ARG A 163 -12.42 10.31 9.91
CA ARG A 163 -12.02 10.76 11.24
C ARG A 163 -11.48 9.62 12.09
N LEU A 164 -12.17 8.48 12.14
CA LEU A 164 -11.71 7.29 12.87
C LEU A 164 -10.36 6.78 12.34
N VAL A 165 -10.20 6.69 11.01
CA VAL A 165 -8.92 6.33 10.38
C VAL A 165 -7.81 7.27 10.80
N SER A 166 -8.09 8.57 10.86
CA SER A 166 -7.08 9.58 11.23
C SER A 166 -6.83 9.67 12.73
N GLU A 167 -7.81 9.43 13.60
CA GLU A 167 -7.73 9.75 15.04
C GLU A 167 -7.59 8.51 15.93
N ARG A 168 -8.06 7.35 15.46
CA ARG A 168 -8.01 6.09 16.23
C ARG A 168 -6.85 5.20 15.82
N ILE A 169 -6.48 5.20 14.54
CA ILE A 169 -5.32 4.46 14.08
C ILE A 169 -4.07 5.24 14.51
N GLN A 170 -3.43 4.76 15.58
CA GLN A 170 -2.22 5.37 16.09
C GLN A 170 -1.07 5.27 15.08
N PRO A 171 -0.11 6.20 15.09
CA PRO A 171 1.08 6.11 14.27
C PRO A 171 1.82 4.78 14.49
N HIS A 172 2.14 4.08 13.41
CA HIS A 172 2.87 2.80 13.47
C HIS A 172 3.68 2.54 12.20
N ARG A 173 4.71 1.67 12.32
CA ARG A 173 5.52 1.20 11.17
C ARG A 173 4.88 0.03 10.41
N GLN A 174 4.08 -0.76 11.11
CA GLN A 174 3.38 -1.92 10.61
C GLN A 174 2.06 -2.03 11.37
N LEU A 175 1.01 -2.52 10.69
CA LEU A 175 -0.29 -2.69 11.31
C LEU A 175 -0.19 -3.74 12.42
N ASN A 176 -0.15 -3.30 13.68
CA ASN A 176 -0.19 -4.18 14.83
C ASN A 176 -1.61 -4.21 15.39
N ILE A 177 -2.37 -5.25 15.02
CA ILE A 177 -3.78 -5.39 15.44
C ILE A 177 -3.89 -5.39 16.96
N SER A 178 -2.92 -5.97 17.67
CA SER A 178 -2.90 -5.99 19.14
C SER A 178 -2.88 -4.58 19.76
N ASP A 179 -2.28 -3.61 19.09
CA ASP A 179 -2.23 -2.22 19.56
C ASP A 179 -3.51 -1.44 19.18
N LEU A 180 -4.25 -1.91 18.17
CA LEU A 180 -5.53 -1.33 17.74
C LEU A 180 -6.71 -1.84 18.57
N LEU A 181 -6.62 -3.10 19.03
CA LEU A 181 -7.58 -3.69 19.94
C LEU A 181 -7.29 -3.20 21.36
N ARG A 182 -7.95 -2.12 21.79
CA ARG A 182 -7.95 -1.76 23.22
C ARG A 182 -8.43 -2.97 24.03
N ARG A 183 -7.71 -3.32 25.09
CA ARG A 183 -8.38 -3.86 26.28
C ARG A 183 -9.22 -2.72 26.83
N GLU A 184 -10.53 -2.90 26.89
CA GLU A 184 -11.38 -2.07 27.73
C GLU A 184 -10.87 -2.24 29.17
N GLU A 185 -10.36 -1.16 29.76
CA GLU A 185 -10.25 -1.02 31.22
C GLU A 185 -11.50 -0.28 31.71
#